data_AF-A0A0P9E7Q8-F1
#
_entry.id   AF-A0A0P9E7Q8-F1
#
_cell.length_a   1.000
_cell.length_b   1.000
_cell.length_c   1.000
_cell.angle_alpha   90.00
_cell.angle_beta   90.00
_cell.angle_gamma   90.00
#
_symmetry.space_group_name_H-M   'P 1'
#
loop_
_entity.id
_entity.type
_entity.pdbx_description
1 polymer ?
#
loop_
_entity_poly.entity_id
_entity_poly.type
_entity_poly.pdbx_seq_one_letter_code
_entity_poly.pdbx_strand_id
1 'polypeptide(L)'
;MKKPMMIAASCVVATSLMAGSALAKSDNANRAERTEVTAPSNETAKEKDVKVKVEVEPKASVTGTTYENNGKNGYKGLLNAIENVKDKPAGAVLADLLLTKYETQLTAEKKAELEAIVEKDAALSAAADLLDTQGNVTDAVYVQKEAVKANVKNLKAYKKLGKLYEKLGKSGVQLYVNGEEPSMEVRPFIREGSTLVPFRAISEALKAEVSWNSEERSVTVTRDGITVKLFVDSTKAYVDGKEVTLEVPAAIVEGNTVVPARFVSEALKAVVKWEEESKSVVIYEDK
;
A
#
# COMPACT_ATOMS: atom_id res chain seq x y z
N MET A 1 -9.30 15.58 -64.33
CA MET A 1 -10.64 15.38 -64.93
C MET A 1 -11.16 14.01 -64.50
N LYS A 2 -12.46 13.97 -64.13
CA LYS A 2 -13.34 12.82 -63.81
C LYS A 2 -13.14 12.07 -62.46
N LYS A 3 -13.92 12.55 -61.47
CA LYS A 3 -14.58 11.81 -60.36
C LYS A 3 -15.77 10.97 -60.91
N PRO A 4 -16.68 10.40 -60.08
CA PRO A 4 -16.57 9.40 -59.01
C PRO A 4 -17.63 8.27 -59.20
N MET A 5 -17.78 7.33 -58.27
CA MET A 5 -19.03 6.54 -58.17
C MET A 5 -19.50 6.41 -56.72
N MET A 6 -20.66 7.00 -56.44
CA MET A 6 -21.53 6.76 -55.30
C MET A 6 -22.31 5.45 -55.53
N ILE A 7 -22.58 4.68 -54.47
CA ILE A 7 -23.88 4.01 -54.27
C ILE A 7 -24.25 4.13 -52.79
N ALA A 8 -25.47 4.63 -52.56
CA ALA A 8 -26.21 4.66 -51.31
C ALA A 8 -27.30 3.57 -51.33
N ALA A 9 -27.69 3.06 -50.17
CA ALA A 9 -29.03 2.55 -49.80
C ALA A 9 -28.95 1.78 -48.47
N SER A 10 -29.94 1.63 -47.59
CA SER A 10 -31.15 2.39 -47.20
C SER A 10 -31.89 1.47 -46.19
N CYS A 11 -32.42 2.02 -45.09
CA CYS A 11 -33.55 1.52 -44.25
C CYS A 11 -33.38 0.14 -43.56
N VAL A 12 -33.93 -0.17 -42.37
CA VAL A 12 -35.32 -0.05 -41.89
C VAL A 12 -35.35 -0.11 -40.35
N VAL A 13 -36.30 0.64 -39.78
CA VAL A 13 -36.71 0.75 -38.37
C VAL A 13 -37.49 -0.49 -37.90
N ALA A 14 -37.30 -0.92 -36.64
CA ALA A 14 -38.30 -1.69 -35.91
C ALA A 14 -38.41 -1.21 -34.45
N THR A 15 -39.47 -0.45 -34.20
CA THR A 15 -40.04 -0.08 -32.90
C THR A 15 -41.01 -1.15 -32.40
N SER A 16 -40.98 -1.48 -31.10
CA SER A 16 -42.12 -1.96 -30.28
C SER A 16 -41.62 -2.41 -28.90
N LEU A 17 -42.31 -2.34 -27.77
CA LEU A 17 -43.44 -1.56 -27.24
C LEU A 17 -43.54 -2.00 -25.76
N MET A 18 -43.72 -1.02 -24.86
CA MET A 18 -44.43 -1.03 -23.56
C MET A 18 -44.49 -2.24 -22.59
N ALA A 19 -44.17 -1.89 -21.33
CA ALA A 19 -44.96 -2.03 -20.09
C ALA A 19 -45.45 -3.40 -19.58
N GLY A 20 -45.24 -3.64 -18.28
CA GLY A 20 -45.94 -4.67 -17.51
C GLY A 20 -45.46 -4.78 -16.05
N SER A 21 -46.36 -4.52 -15.13
CA SER A 21 -46.21 -4.30 -13.69
C SER A 21 -46.48 -5.54 -12.80
N ALA A 22 -46.06 -5.40 -11.53
CA ALA A 22 -46.72 -5.88 -10.29
C ALA A 22 -46.32 -7.22 -9.60
N LEU A 23 -46.01 -7.05 -8.30
CA LEU A 23 -46.29 -7.84 -7.09
C LEU A 23 -46.75 -9.31 -7.19
N ALA A 24 -46.13 -10.16 -6.36
CA ALA A 24 -46.85 -11.14 -5.53
C ALA A 24 -46.03 -11.53 -4.27
N LYS A 25 -46.65 -11.35 -3.09
CA LYS A 25 -46.29 -11.96 -1.80
C LYS A 25 -47.32 -13.04 -1.52
N SER A 26 -46.90 -14.19 -1.02
CA SER A 26 -47.80 -15.19 -0.43
C SER A 26 -47.03 -16.03 0.58
N ASP A 27 -47.42 -15.87 1.84
CA ASP A 27 -47.12 -16.76 2.95
C ASP A 27 -47.80 -18.12 2.75
N ASN A 28 -47.23 -19.19 3.33
CA ASN A 28 -48.03 -20.29 3.84
C ASN A 28 -47.31 -21.00 5.00
N ALA A 29 -47.96 -21.03 6.15
CA ALA A 29 -47.57 -21.72 7.37
C ALA A 29 -48.70 -22.68 7.78
N ASN A 30 -48.36 -23.93 8.12
CA ASN A 30 -49.04 -24.81 9.09
C ASN A 30 -48.27 -26.16 9.12
N ARG A 31 -48.12 -26.95 10.18
CA ARG A 31 -48.76 -27.09 11.51
C ARG A 31 -47.89 -28.10 12.29
N ALA A 32 -47.25 -27.76 13.40
CA ALA A 32 -47.64 -28.01 14.79
C ALA A 32 -48.13 -29.43 15.15
N GLU A 33 -47.39 -30.10 16.04
CA GLU A 33 -47.96 -30.95 17.09
C GLU A 33 -47.17 -30.75 18.40
N ARG A 34 -47.89 -30.84 19.51
CA ARG A 34 -47.72 -30.19 20.82
C ARG A 34 -47.66 -31.27 21.89
N THR A 35 -46.86 -31.12 22.94
CA THR A 35 -47.38 -31.34 24.32
C THR A 35 -46.50 -30.69 25.38
N GLU A 36 -47.18 -29.95 26.25
CA GLU A 36 -46.74 -29.24 27.44
C GLU A 36 -46.35 -30.19 28.59
N VAL A 37 -45.75 -29.66 29.66
CA VAL A 37 -46.38 -29.51 31.00
C VAL A 37 -45.34 -29.08 32.07
N THR A 38 -45.49 -27.83 32.52
CA THR A 38 -45.28 -27.19 33.85
C THR A 38 -44.11 -27.52 34.80
N ALA A 39 -43.52 -26.43 35.33
CA ALA A 39 -42.75 -26.33 36.58
C ALA A 39 -43.66 -26.46 37.84
N PRO A 40 -43.10 -26.67 39.05
CA PRO A 40 -42.92 -25.52 39.94
C PRO A 40 -41.67 -25.58 40.87
N SER A 41 -41.64 -24.62 41.79
CA SER A 41 -40.56 -23.98 42.56
C SER A 41 -40.10 -24.61 43.88
N ASN A 42 -38.88 -24.23 44.26
CA ASN A 42 -38.35 -23.82 45.60
C ASN A 42 -37.77 -24.83 46.62
N GLU A 43 -36.62 -24.40 47.15
CA GLU A 43 -36.02 -24.57 48.49
C GLU A 43 -35.05 -25.74 48.89
N THR A 44 -34.05 -25.28 49.69
CA THR A 44 -33.21 -25.92 50.74
C THR A 44 -31.95 -26.75 50.43
N ALA A 45 -30.81 -26.06 50.59
CA ALA A 45 -29.73 -26.30 51.57
C ALA A 45 -28.85 -27.59 51.57
N LYS A 46 -27.54 -27.31 51.43
CA LYS A 46 -26.36 -27.86 52.14
C LYS A 46 -25.66 -29.15 51.69
N GLU A 47 -24.45 -28.92 51.16
CA GLU A 47 -23.15 -29.42 51.65
C GLU A 47 -22.72 -30.86 51.30
N LYS A 48 -21.74 -31.02 50.38
CA LYS A 48 -20.33 -31.32 50.73
C LYS A 48 -19.43 -31.52 49.50
N ASP A 49 -18.24 -30.94 49.64
CA ASP A 49 -17.10 -30.87 48.74
C ASP A 49 -16.52 -32.21 48.26
N VAL A 50 -16.14 -32.26 46.98
CA VAL A 50 -14.84 -32.83 46.54
C VAL A 50 -14.30 -31.96 45.39
N LYS A 51 -13.41 -31.01 45.72
CA LYS A 51 -12.71 -30.18 44.75
C LYS A 51 -11.36 -30.83 44.45
N VAL A 52 -11.23 -31.45 43.27
CA VAL A 52 -9.94 -31.91 42.74
C VAL A 52 -9.08 -30.68 42.44
N LYS A 53 -7.97 -30.55 43.16
CA LYS A 53 -7.00 -29.47 43.04
C LYS A 53 -6.15 -29.69 41.78
N VAL A 54 -6.51 -29.04 40.67
CA VAL A 54 -5.57 -28.84 39.56
C VAL A 54 -4.76 -27.59 39.92
N GLU A 55 -3.52 -27.81 40.36
CA GLU A 55 -2.54 -26.76 40.62
C GLU A 55 -2.08 -26.22 39.27
N VAL A 56 -2.81 -25.22 38.77
CA VAL A 56 -2.34 -24.39 37.67
C VAL A 56 -1.37 -23.40 38.28
N GLU A 57 -0.07 -23.57 38.01
CA GLU A 57 0.91 -22.53 38.36
C GLU A 57 0.44 -21.20 37.73
N PRO A 58 0.32 -20.12 38.51
CA PRO A 58 -0.03 -18.84 37.94
C PRO A 58 1.14 -18.42 37.04
N LYS A 59 0.88 -18.28 35.73
CA LYS A 59 1.71 -17.47 34.86
C LYS A 59 1.94 -16.15 35.59
N ALA A 60 3.20 -15.88 35.94
CA ALA A 60 3.58 -14.69 36.66
C ALA A 60 3.02 -13.46 35.93
N SER A 61 1.94 -12.93 36.48
CA SER A 61 1.41 -11.64 36.11
C SER A 61 2.30 -10.63 36.81
N VAL A 62 3.07 -9.87 36.04
CA VAL A 62 3.87 -8.77 36.59
C VAL A 62 2.89 -7.66 36.99
N THR A 63 2.31 -7.78 38.18
CA THR A 63 1.57 -6.70 38.82
C THR A 63 2.53 -5.79 39.59
N GLY A 64 2.06 -4.56 39.83
CA GLY A 64 2.84 -3.41 40.29
C GLY A 64 3.70 -3.58 41.55
N THR A 65 3.52 -4.66 42.32
CA THR A 65 4.28 -4.94 43.54
C THR A 65 5.70 -5.46 43.30
N THR A 66 6.08 -5.76 42.06
CA THR A 66 7.50 -6.01 41.71
C THR A 66 8.32 -4.71 41.69
N TYR A 67 7.66 -3.53 41.61
CA TYR A 67 8.33 -2.23 41.41
C TYR A 67 8.45 -1.38 42.68
N GLU A 68 7.90 -1.81 43.81
CA GLU A 68 7.82 -0.95 45.00
C GLU A 68 9.11 -0.90 45.84
N ASN A 69 10.17 -1.62 45.46
CA ASN A 69 11.40 -1.55 46.24
C ASN A 69 12.66 -1.64 45.36
N ASN A 70 13.28 -0.48 45.13
CA ASN A 70 14.58 -0.27 44.47
C ASN A 70 14.73 -0.78 43.02
N GLY A 71 14.32 0.07 42.07
CA GLY A 71 14.97 0.15 40.75
C GLY A 71 15.51 1.56 40.54
N LYS A 72 16.69 1.88 41.06
CA LYS A 72 17.32 3.23 41.06
C LYS A 72 17.77 3.74 39.68
N ASN A 73 17.18 3.30 38.56
CA ASN A 73 17.67 3.62 37.22
C ASN A 73 16.50 3.95 36.27
N GLY A 74 15.88 5.13 36.37
CA GLY A 74 14.74 5.57 35.54
C GLY A 74 14.93 5.42 34.01
N TYR A 75 15.26 6.51 33.29
CA TYR A 75 15.56 6.41 31.84
C TYR A 75 16.77 5.52 31.56
N LYS A 76 17.68 5.38 32.53
CA LYS A 76 18.86 4.52 32.44
C LYS A 76 18.51 3.03 32.36
N GLY A 77 17.44 2.59 33.01
CA GLY A 77 16.94 1.21 32.92
C GLY A 77 16.26 0.94 31.58
N LEU A 78 15.56 1.95 31.04
CA LEU A 78 15.01 1.90 29.69
C LEU A 78 16.10 1.90 28.61
N LEU A 79 17.18 2.69 28.77
CA LEU A 79 18.36 2.65 27.89
C LEU A 79 18.93 1.24 27.89
N ASN A 80 19.10 0.63 29.08
CA ASN A 80 19.55 -0.75 29.20
C ASN A 80 18.56 -1.76 28.60
N ALA A 81 17.25 -1.49 28.61
CA ALA A 81 16.24 -2.34 28.00
C ALA A 81 16.28 -2.26 26.46
N ILE A 82 16.46 -1.07 25.88
CA ILE A 82 16.65 -0.90 24.44
C ILE A 82 17.85 -1.68 23.94
N GLU A 83 18.96 -1.67 24.68
CA GLU A 83 20.14 -2.45 24.27
C GLU A 83 19.82 -3.94 24.06
N ASN A 84 18.78 -4.46 24.72
CA ASN A 84 18.31 -5.85 24.59
C ASN A 84 17.21 -6.08 23.54
N VAL A 85 16.59 -5.03 22.99
CA VAL A 85 15.48 -5.14 22.01
C VAL A 85 15.60 -4.25 20.79
N LYS A 86 16.67 -3.46 20.64
CA LYS A 86 16.89 -2.48 19.55
C LYS A 86 16.58 -2.99 18.15
N ASP A 87 16.85 -4.27 17.88
CA ASP A 87 16.63 -4.90 16.57
C ASP A 87 15.23 -5.55 16.42
N LYS A 88 14.32 -5.32 17.37
CA LYS A 88 12.94 -5.80 17.38
C LYS A 88 11.98 -4.61 17.28
N PRO A 89 10.71 -4.80 16.87
CA PRO A 89 9.72 -3.72 16.91
C PRO A 89 9.59 -3.09 18.30
N ALA A 90 9.75 -3.90 19.35
CA ALA A 90 9.79 -3.43 20.73
C ALA A 90 10.97 -2.47 21.01
N GLY A 91 12.12 -2.60 20.33
CA GLY A 91 13.26 -1.70 20.46
C GLY A 91 13.03 -0.33 19.85
N ALA A 92 12.42 -0.25 18.67
CA ALA A 92 11.97 1.01 18.09
C ALA A 92 10.97 1.72 19.02
N VAL A 93 10.05 0.96 19.63
CA VAL A 93 9.06 1.49 20.61
C VAL A 93 9.72 1.98 21.89
N LEU A 94 10.70 1.25 22.42
CA LEU A 94 11.43 1.69 23.61
C LEU A 94 12.36 2.88 23.29
N ALA A 95 12.95 2.93 22.10
CA ALA A 95 13.76 4.05 21.60
C ALA A 95 12.95 5.34 21.45
N ASP A 96 11.76 5.24 20.88
CA ASP A 96 10.79 6.33 20.83
C ASP A 96 10.36 6.79 22.24
N LEU A 97 10.09 5.84 23.15
CA LEU A 97 9.73 6.15 24.54
C LEU A 97 10.83 6.94 25.26
N LEU A 98 12.10 6.59 25.03
CA LEU A 98 13.25 7.25 25.64
C LEU A 98 13.51 8.64 25.08
N LEU A 99 13.46 8.78 23.76
CA LEU A 99 13.52 10.08 23.10
C LEU A 99 12.41 10.99 23.62
N THR A 100 11.19 10.48 23.76
CA THR A 100 10.01 11.29 24.12
C THR A 100 9.97 11.70 25.59
N LYS A 101 10.21 10.78 26.53
CA LYS A 101 10.01 11.05 27.97
C LYS A 101 11.25 11.61 28.67
N TYR A 102 12.41 11.44 28.05
CA TYR A 102 13.69 11.71 28.71
C TYR A 102 14.64 12.52 27.83
N GLU A 103 14.12 13.18 26.79
CA GLU A 103 14.89 13.93 25.80
C GLU A 103 15.93 14.88 26.39
N THR A 104 15.55 15.69 27.40
CA THR A 104 16.44 16.67 28.05
C THR A 104 17.55 16.03 28.88
N GLN A 105 17.43 14.73 29.15
CA GLN A 105 18.39 13.92 29.90
C GLN A 105 19.29 13.09 28.98
N LEU A 106 19.06 13.12 27.66
CA LEU A 106 19.84 12.42 26.65
C LEU A 106 20.87 13.35 26.02
N THR A 107 22.08 12.83 25.79
CA THR A 107 23.11 13.53 25.00
C THR A 107 22.72 13.57 23.54
N ALA A 108 23.21 14.56 22.78
CA ALA A 108 22.95 14.65 21.34
C ALA A 108 23.35 13.38 20.58
N GLU A 109 24.43 12.73 21.01
CA GLU A 109 24.91 11.46 20.46
C GLU A 109 23.94 10.29 20.76
N LYS A 110 23.39 10.21 21.99
CA LYS A 110 22.43 9.16 22.34
C LYS A 110 21.04 9.40 21.73
N LYS A 111 20.70 10.66 21.44
CA LYS A 111 19.50 11.00 20.67
C LYS A 111 19.61 10.49 19.24
N ALA A 112 20.70 10.79 18.54
CA ALA A 112 20.93 10.29 17.18
C ALA A 112 20.96 8.75 17.10
N GLU A 113 21.51 8.07 18.13
CA GLU A 113 21.55 6.61 18.22
C GLU A 113 20.15 5.99 18.40
N LEU A 114 19.26 6.62 19.17
CA LEU A 114 17.87 6.18 19.31
C LEU A 114 17.03 6.53 18.08
N GLU A 115 17.28 7.68 17.45
CA GLU A 115 16.64 8.09 16.20
C GLU A 115 16.95 7.11 15.04
N ALA A 116 18.10 6.43 15.08
CA ALA A 116 18.48 5.37 14.14
C ALA A 116 17.95 3.96 14.51
N ILE A 117 17.57 3.72 15.76
CA ILE A 117 16.85 2.50 16.19
C ILE A 117 15.34 2.63 15.93
N VAL A 118 14.88 3.88 15.85
CA VAL A 118 13.55 4.31 15.38
C VAL A 118 13.36 4.09 13.86
N GLU A 119 14.34 3.57 13.11
CA GLU A 119 14.26 3.19 11.68
C GLU A 119 13.11 2.19 11.43
N LYS A 120 11.94 2.81 11.31
CA LYS A 120 10.58 2.26 11.37
C LYS A 120 10.33 1.28 10.25
N ASP A 121 10.98 1.49 9.11
CA ASP A 121 10.93 0.59 7.96
C ASP A 121 11.54 -0.79 8.30
N ALA A 122 12.66 -0.85 9.02
CA ALA A 122 13.28 -2.11 9.41
C ALA A 122 12.40 -2.88 10.40
N ALA A 123 11.85 -2.19 11.41
CA ALA A 123 10.95 -2.80 12.40
C ALA A 123 9.65 -3.33 11.76
N LEU A 124 9.02 -2.52 10.88
CA LEU A 124 7.84 -2.95 10.13
C LEU A 124 8.18 -4.11 9.20
N SER A 125 9.33 -4.07 8.52
CA SER A 125 9.73 -5.17 7.65
C SER A 125 9.96 -6.47 8.41
N ALA A 126 10.55 -6.42 9.61
CA ALA A 126 10.68 -7.60 10.46
C ALA A 126 9.33 -8.14 10.94
N ALA A 127 8.38 -7.25 11.27
CA ALA A 127 7.02 -7.65 11.62
C ALA A 127 6.29 -8.30 10.43
N ALA A 128 6.47 -7.79 9.22
CA ALA A 128 5.96 -8.40 8.00
C ALA A 128 6.54 -9.80 7.78
N ASP A 129 7.84 -9.99 7.96
CA ASP A 129 8.49 -11.31 7.85
C ASP A 129 7.87 -12.30 8.86
N LEU A 130 7.62 -11.88 10.11
CA LEU A 130 6.96 -12.73 11.11
C LEU A 130 5.55 -13.13 10.68
N LEU A 131 4.73 -12.19 10.20
CA LEU A 131 3.38 -12.46 9.73
C LEU A 131 3.39 -13.44 8.54
N ASP A 132 4.33 -13.27 7.62
CA ASP A 132 4.51 -14.17 6.48
C ASP A 132 4.89 -15.59 6.94
N THR A 133 5.82 -15.73 7.90
CA THR A 133 6.17 -17.05 8.46
C THR A 133 5.01 -17.73 9.19
N GLN A 134 4.07 -16.95 9.74
CA GLN A 134 2.84 -17.45 10.36
C GLN A 134 1.76 -17.81 9.33
N GLY A 135 2.03 -17.63 8.03
CA GLY A 135 1.09 -17.87 6.94
C GLY A 135 0.11 -16.72 6.69
N ASN A 136 0.25 -15.60 7.40
CA ASN A 136 -0.60 -14.43 7.24
C ASN A 136 -0.02 -13.45 6.23
N VAL A 137 0.00 -13.88 4.96
CA VAL A 137 0.64 -13.13 3.87
C VAL A 137 -0.06 -11.79 3.59
N THR A 138 -1.38 -11.72 3.74
CA THR A 138 -2.14 -10.47 3.53
C THR A 138 -1.74 -9.38 4.53
N ASP A 139 -1.64 -9.72 5.81
CA ASP A 139 -1.22 -8.76 6.83
C ASP A 139 0.27 -8.42 6.68
N ALA A 140 1.10 -9.40 6.28
CA ALA A 140 2.49 -9.16 5.95
C ALA A 140 2.65 -8.12 4.83
N VAL A 141 1.85 -8.22 3.76
CA VAL A 141 1.82 -7.21 2.68
C VAL A 141 1.47 -5.84 3.23
N TYR A 142 0.41 -5.74 4.03
CA TYR A 142 -0.01 -4.47 4.60
C TYR A 142 1.11 -3.81 5.42
N VAL A 143 1.72 -4.57 6.34
CA VAL A 143 2.83 -4.07 7.16
C VAL A 143 4.04 -3.71 6.31
N GLN A 144 4.37 -4.49 5.29
CA GLN A 144 5.50 -4.22 4.41
C GLN A 144 5.28 -2.98 3.52
N LYS A 145 4.03 -2.65 3.15
CA LYS A 145 3.71 -1.37 2.49
C LYS A 145 3.98 -0.18 3.41
N GLU A 146 3.64 -0.29 4.68
CA GLU A 146 3.96 0.75 5.66
C GLU A 146 5.47 0.88 5.90
N ALA A 147 6.23 -0.23 5.83
CA ALA A 147 7.68 -0.20 5.84
C ALA A 147 8.26 0.57 4.65
N VAL A 148 7.72 0.34 3.45
CA VAL A 148 8.10 1.05 2.23
C VAL A 148 7.84 2.55 2.35
N LYS A 149 6.67 2.95 2.87
CA LYS A 149 6.35 4.38 3.08
C LYS A 149 7.25 5.04 4.12
N ALA A 150 7.65 4.31 5.15
CA ALA A 150 8.54 4.82 6.19
C ALA A 150 9.93 5.18 5.63
N ASN A 151 10.40 4.45 4.61
CA ASN A 151 11.63 4.77 3.90
C ASN A 151 11.52 4.46 2.40
N VAL A 152 11.04 5.44 1.63
CA VAL A 152 10.82 5.32 0.18
C VAL A 152 12.11 5.07 -0.62
N LYS A 153 13.28 5.32 0.00
CA LYS A 153 14.59 5.11 -0.62
C LYS A 153 15.09 3.66 -0.43
N ASN A 154 14.47 2.88 0.46
CA ASN A 154 14.89 1.51 0.78
C ASN A 154 14.40 0.49 -0.26
N LEU A 155 15.17 0.27 -1.32
CA LEU A 155 14.87 -0.71 -2.37
C LEU A 155 14.67 -2.16 -1.86
N LYS A 156 15.29 -2.54 -0.74
CA LYS A 156 15.10 -3.88 -0.17
C LYS A 156 13.66 -4.08 0.33
N ALA A 157 13.02 -3.03 0.82
CA ALA A 157 11.63 -3.07 1.27
C ALA A 157 10.67 -3.35 0.10
N TYR A 158 10.93 -2.78 -1.08
CA TYR A 158 10.17 -3.06 -2.30
C TYR A 158 10.39 -4.48 -2.79
N LYS A 159 11.64 -4.96 -2.79
CA LYS A 159 11.96 -6.35 -3.12
C LYS A 159 11.18 -7.35 -2.26
N LYS A 160 11.11 -7.11 -0.95
CA LYS A 160 10.30 -7.94 -0.02
C LYS A 160 8.82 -7.85 -0.33
N LEU A 161 8.30 -6.64 -0.55
CA LEU A 161 6.89 -6.44 -0.92
C LEU A 161 6.52 -7.21 -2.19
N GLY A 162 7.39 -7.20 -3.20
CA GLY A 162 7.20 -7.98 -4.43
C GLY A 162 7.10 -9.49 -4.18
N LYS A 163 7.97 -10.04 -3.34
CA LYS A 163 7.91 -11.48 -2.97
C LYS A 163 6.59 -11.83 -2.28
N LEU A 164 6.09 -10.95 -1.41
CA LEU A 164 4.78 -11.14 -0.77
C LEU A 164 3.64 -11.05 -1.80
N TYR A 165 3.73 -10.16 -2.79
CA TYR A 165 2.78 -10.10 -3.90
C TYR A 165 2.79 -11.35 -4.78
N GLU A 166 3.96 -11.91 -5.09
CA GLU A 166 4.06 -13.18 -5.81
C GLU A 166 3.36 -14.32 -5.07
N LYS A 167 3.52 -14.39 -3.73
CA LYS A 167 2.79 -15.36 -2.89
C LYS A 167 1.28 -15.21 -2.96
N LEU A 168 0.78 -13.99 -3.20
CA LEU A 168 -0.64 -13.71 -3.42
C LEU A 168 -1.08 -13.85 -4.89
N GLY A 169 -0.21 -14.35 -5.78
CA GLY A 169 -0.50 -14.47 -7.21
C GLY A 169 -0.52 -13.14 -7.97
N LYS A 170 -0.06 -12.05 -7.35
CA LYS A 170 0.11 -10.75 -8.00
C LYS A 170 1.49 -10.67 -8.64
N SER A 171 1.54 -10.92 -9.94
CA SER A 171 2.78 -10.87 -10.75
C SER A 171 2.77 -9.72 -11.75
N GLY A 172 3.95 -9.33 -12.22
CA GLY A 172 4.13 -8.33 -13.27
C GLY A 172 4.90 -7.13 -12.76
N VAL A 173 5.08 -6.13 -13.63
CA VAL A 173 5.82 -4.91 -13.28
C VAL A 173 4.99 -4.06 -12.32
N GLN A 174 5.57 -3.72 -11.18
CA GLN A 174 4.95 -2.84 -10.19
C GLN A 174 5.43 -1.40 -10.38
N LEU A 175 4.57 -0.44 -10.05
CA LEU A 175 4.93 0.98 -10.01
C LEU A 175 4.63 1.52 -8.61
N TYR A 176 5.64 2.13 -8.03
CA TYR A 176 5.54 2.86 -6.78
C TYR A 176 5.99 4.30 -6.99
N VAL A 177 5.20 5.25 -6.52
CA VAL A 177 5.53 6.67 -6.49
C VAL A 177 5.41 7.15 -5.06
N ASN A 178 6.49 7.70 -4.49
CA ASN A 178 6.56 8.14 -3.10
C ASN A 178 6.11 7.06 -2.09
N GLY A 179 6.46 5.80 -2.36
CA GLY A 179 6.12 4.66 -1.48
C GLY A 179 4.72 4.08 -1.68
N GLU A 180 3.93 4.62 -2.61
CA GLU A 180 2.54 4.20 -2.84
C GLU A 180 2.33 3.67 -4.26
N GLU A 181 1.35 2.78 -4.43
CA GLU A 181 0.90 2.33 -5.74
C GLU A 181 -0.18 3.29 -6.25
N PRO A 182 0.07 4.08 -7.30
CA PRO A 182 -0.94 4.97 -7.83
C PRO A 182 -2.07 4.17 -8.47
N SER A 183 -3.28 4.76 -8.51
CA SER A 183 -4.38 4.20 -9.28
C SER A 183 -4.03 4.21 -10.77
N MET A 184 -4.20 3.08 -11.44
CA MET A 184 -3.82 2.89 -12.84
C MET A 184 -4.83 1.98 -13.52
N GLU A 185 -5.29 2.39 -14.70
CA GLU A 185 -6.09 1.53 -15.58
C GLU A 185 -5.21 0.56 -16.36
N VAL A 186 -4.05 1.03 -16.81
CA VAL A 186 -3.06 0.23 -17.53
C VAL A 186 -1.90 -0.08 -16.60
N ARG A 187 -1.55 -1.36 -16.45
CA ARG A 187 -0.38 -1.74 -15.65
C ARG A 187 0.93 -1.37 -16.37
N PRO A 188 1.99 -1.05 -15.62
CA PRO A 188 3.33 -0.90 -16.18
C PRO A 188 3.76 -2.16 -16.95
N PHE A 189 4.55 -1.98 -18.00
CA PHE A 189 5.10 -3.09 -18.78
C PHE A 189 6.42 -2.71 -19.45
N ILE A 190 7.22 -3.69 -19.83
CA ILE A 190 8.50 -3.47 -20.50
C ILE A 190 8.30 -3.59 -22.02
N ARG A 191 8.83 -2.61 -22.76
CA ARG A 191 8.90 -2.62 -24.22
C ARG A 191 10.29 -2.16 -24.64
N GLU A 192 10.95 -2.92 -25.50
CA GLU A 192 12.27 -2.54 -26.06
C GLU A 192 13.33 -2.20 -25.00
N GLY A 193 13.25 -2.83 -23.83
CA GLY A 193 14.18 -2.59 -22.72
C GLY A 193 13.83 -1.40 -21.82
N SER A 194 12.80 -0.62 -22.13
CA SER A 194 12.31 0.47 -21.28
C SER A 194 10.97 0.09 -20.63
N THR A 195 10.80 0.46 -19.35
CA THR A 195 9.53 0.30 -18.66
C THR A 195 8.59 1.45 -19.01
N LEU A 196 7.48 1.12 -19.65
CA LEU A 196 6.39 2.04 -19.96
C LEU A 196 5.36 2.04 -18.82
N VAL A 197 4.92 3.24 -18.47
CA VAL A 197 4.07 3.53 -17.31
C VAL A 197 3.00 4.55 -17.70
N PRO A 198 1.79 4.49 -17.09
CA PRO A 198 0.74 5.48 -17.38
C PRO A 198 1.20 6.88 -16.97
N PHE A 199 1.21 7.79 -17.95
CA PHE A 199 1.72 9.14 -17.76
C PHE A 199 0.97 9.89 -16.65
N ARG A 200 -0.37 9.78 -16.66
CA ARG A 200 -1.25 10.43 -15.68
C ARG A 200 -0.99 9.93 -14.26
N ALA A 201 -0.82 8.63 -14.06
CA ALA A 201 -0.60 8.04 -12.75
C ALA A 201 0.66 8.57 -12.07
N ILE A 202 1.76 8.71 -12.81
CA ILE A 202 3.00 9.29 -12.27
C ILE A 202 2.84 10.78 -12.04
N SER A 203 2.30 11.50 -13.02
CA SER A 203 2.16 12.96 -12.96
C SER A 203 1.29 13.39 -11.77
N GLU A 204 0.13 12.75 -11.58
CA GLU A 204 -0.76 13.03 -10.46
C GLU A 204 -0.16 12.63 -9.12
N ALA A 205 0.52 11.47 -9.03
CA ALA A 205 1.20 11.04 -7.80
C ALA A 205 2.36 11.98 -7.42
N LEU A 206 2.97 12.63 -8.41
CA LEU A 206 3.95 13.70 -8.25
C LEU A 206 3.30 15.10 -8.15
N LYS A 207 1.97 15.19 -8.04
CA LYS A 207 1.21 16.45 -7.90
C LYS A 207 1.40 17.44 -9.06
N ALA A 208 1.63 16.93 -10.25
CA ALA A 208 1.75 17.70 -11.48
C ALA A 208 0.40 17.81 -12.20
N GLU A 209 0.18 18.92 -12.90
CA GLU A 209 -1.02 19.14 -13.70
C GLU A 209 -0.83 18.57 -15.11
N VAL A 210 -1.83 17.83 -15.61
CA VAL A 210 -1.76 17.15 -16.92
C VAL A 210 -2.83 17.71 -17.86
N SER A 211 -2.41 18.08 -19.07
CA SER A 211 -3.28 18.52 -20.15
C SER A 211 -3.08 17.67 -21.40
N TRP A 212 -4.17 17.35 -22.08
CA TRP A 212 -4.16 16.60 -23.34
C TRP A 212 -4.60 17.51 -24.49
N ASN A 213 -3.85 17.49 -25.59
CA ASN A 213 -4.20 18.13 -26.84
C ASN A 213 -4.47 17.06 -27.90
N SER A 214 -5.73 16.94 -28.33
CA SER A 214 -6.16 15.95 -29.32
C SER A 214 -5.70 16.27 -30.74
N GLU A 215 -5.60 17.54 -31.10
CA GLU A 215 -5.19 17.97 -32.45
C GLU A 215 -3.74 17.62 -32.73
N GLU A 216 -2.88 17.86 -31.73
CA GLU A 216 -1.45 17.56 -31.82
C GLU A 216 -1.10 16.12 -31.39
N ARG A 217 -2.07 15.37 -30.85
CA ARG A 217 -1.87 14.09 -30.15
C ARG A 217 -0.73 14.21 -29.12
N SER A 218 -0.79 15.24 -28.29
CA SER A 218 0.26 15.57 -27.33
C SER A 218 -0.27 15.63 -25.90
N VAL A 219 0.57 15.21 -24.95
CA VAL A 219 0.32 15.37 -23.52
C VAL A 219 1.32 16.35 -22.94
N THR A 220 0.84 17.29 -22.15
CA THR A 220 1.67 18.28 -21.45
C THR A 220 1.49 18.11 -19.96
N VAL A 221 2.59 18.11 -19.21
CA VAL A 221 2.59 18.16 -17.75
C VAL A 221 3.32 19.40 -17.27
N THR A 222 2.77 20.04 -16.23
CA THR A 222 3.37 21.21 -15.59
C THR A 222 3.49 21.02 -14.09
N ARG A 223 4.68 21.29 -13.54
CA ARG A 223 4.93 21.25 -12.09
C ARG A 223 6.07 22.19 -11.71
N ASP A 224 5.90 23.02 -10.69
CA ASP A 224 6.97 23.87 -10.13
C ASP A 224 7.77 24.68 -11.19
N GLY A 225 7.07 25.18 -12.22
CA GLY A 225 7.66 25.92 -13.33
C GLY A 225 8.30 25.05 -14.43
N ILE A 226 8.34 23.72 -14.27
CA ILE A 226 8.77 22.77 -15.29
C ILE A 226 7.59 22.46 -16.22
N THR A 227 7.83 22.48 -17.53
CA THR A 227 6.86 22.06 -18.54
C THR A 227 7.43 20.92 -19.38
N VAL A 228 6.75 19.77 -19.39
CA VAL A 228 7.13 18.63 -20.24
C VAL A 228 6.02 18.36 -21.24
N LYS A 229 6.34 18.31 -22.54
CA LYS A 229 5.40 18.02 -23.63
C LYS A 229 5.87 16.79 -24.39
N LEU A 230 5.02 15.77 -24.51
CA LEU A 230 5.29 14.55 -25.26
C LEU A 230 4.27 14.37 -26.38
N PHE A 231 4.69 13.80 -27.49
CA PHE A 231 3.83 13.48 -28.62
C PHE A 231 3.66 11.97 -28.72
N VAL A 232 2.43 11.52 -28.92
CA VAL A 232 2.13 10.09 -29.11
C VAL A 232 2.75 9.61 -30.41
N ASP A 233 3.26 8.37 -30.39
CA ASP A 233 3.95 7.68 -31.49
C ASP A 233 5.23 8.39 -31.98
N SER A 234 5.79 9.27 -31.15
CA SER A 234 7.01 10.01 -31.44
C SER A 234 8.03 9.84 -30.33
N THR A 235 9.30 9.75 -30.70
CA THR A 235 10.42 9.83 -29.74
C THR A 235 10.78 11.28 -29.41
N LYS A 236 10.13 12.27 -30.01
CA LYS A 236 10.35 13.69 -29.72
C LYS A 236 9.53 14.12 -28.51
N ALA A 237 10.19 14.76 -27.55
CA ALA A 237 9.57 15.45 -26.43
C ALA A 237 10.22 16.82 -26.21
N TYR A 238 9.60 17.66 -25.39
CA TYR A 238 10.18 18.93 -24.94
C TYR A 238 10.16 19.01 -23.42
N VAL A 239 11.25 19.50 -22.83
CA VAL A 239 11.36 19.86 -21.41
C VAL A 239 11.77 21.33 -21.36
N ASP A 240 10.92 22.19 -20.80
CA ASP A 240 11.09 23.65 -20.76
C ASP A 240 11.40 24.25 -22.14
N GLY A 241 10.70 23.76 -23.17
CA GLY A 241 10.85 24.18 -24.56
C GLY A 241 12.10 23.62 -25.28
N LYS A 242 12.98 22.88 -24.58
CA LYS A 242 14.14 22.23 -25.18
C LYS A 242 13.77 20.83 -25.66
N GLU A 243 14.12 20.51 -26.90
CA GLU A 243 13.86 19.19 -27.48
C GLU A 243 14.71 18.11 -26.79
N VAL A 244 14.08 16.99 -26.46
CA VAL A 244 14.69 15.80 -25.87
C VAL A 244 14.19 14.56 -26.63
N THR A 245 15.06 13.59 -26.84
CA THR A 245 14.71 12.32 -27.50
C THR A 245 14.46 11.23 -26.46
N LEU A 246 13.32 10.54 -26.60
CA LEU A 246 12.93 9.39 -25.79
C LEU A 246 13.61 8.12 -26.32
N GLU A 247 13.96 7.19 -25.41
CA GLU A 247 14.44 5.85 -25.77
C GLU A 247 13.37 5.05 -26.53
N VAL A 248 12.12 5.13 -26.05
CA VAL A 248 10.94 4.47 -26.63
C VAL A 248 9.85 5.53 -26.78
N PRO A 249 9.12 5.57 -27.91
CA PRO A 249 8.07 6.58 -28.11
C PRO A 249 6.96 6.45 -27.07
N ALA A 250 6.34 7.58 -26.72
CA ALA A 250 5.08 7.57 -25.99
C ALA A 250 4.01 6.87 -26.85
N ALA A 251 3.12 6.11 -26.23
CA ALA A 251 2.10 5.34 -26.95
C ALA A 251 0.75 5.43 -26.23
N ILE A 252 -0.33 5.14 -26.95
CA ILE A 252 -1.65 4.94 -26.34
C ILE A 252 -1.89 3.43 -26.22
N VAL A 253 -2.17 2.98 -25.01
CA VAL A 253 -2.55 1.59 -24.69
C VAL A 253 -3.87 1.65 -23.94
N GLU A 254 -4.89 0.96 -24.44
CA GLU A 254 -6.23 0.91 -23.80
C GLU A 254 -6.77 2.32 -23.44
N GLY A 255 -6.60 3.29 -24.35
CA GLY A 255 -7.04 4.68 -24.15
C GLY A 255 -6.15 5.53 -23.23
N ASN A 256 -5.07 4.98 -22.69
CA ASN A 256 -4.17 5.65 -21.77
C ASN A 256 -2.79 5.93 -22.40
N THR A 257 -2.28 7.15 -22.25
CA THR A 257 -0.92 7.49 -22.69
C THR A 257 0.10 6.87 -21.73
N VAL A 258 0.98 6.03 -22.28
CA VAL A 258 2.11 5.41 -21.58
C VAL A 258 3.42 5.99 -22.09
N VAL A 259 4.38 6.16 -21.18
CA VAL A 259 5.68 6.81 -21.46
C VAL A 259 6.81 6.07 -20.77
N PRO A 260 8.07 6.23 -21.20
CA PRO A 260 9.22 5.70 -20.47
C PRO A 260 9.28 6.28 -19.05
N ALA A 261 9.29 5.40 -18.04
CA ALA A 261 9.28 5.80 -16.63
C ALA A 261 10.45 6.72 -16.28
N ARG A 262 11.65 6.38 -16.78
CA ARG A 262 12.86 7.16 -16.52
C ARG A 262 12.71 8.61 -16.99
N PHE A 263 12.25 8.80 -18.23
CA PHE A 263 12.10 10.13 -18.82
C PHE A 263 11.14 11.01 -18.00
N VAL A 264 9.92 10.52 -17.74
CA VAL A 264 8.91 11.34 -17.05
C VAL A 264 9.32 11.65 -15.61
N SER A 265 9.94 10.71 -14.90
CA SER A 265 10.43 10.93 -13.54
C SER A 265 11.54 11.97 -13.50
N GLU A 266 12.58 11.80 -14.31
CA GLU A 266 13.74 12.69 -14.31
C GLU A 266 13.36 14.10 -14.80
N ALA A 267 12.49 14.20 -15.80
CA ALA A 267 12.00 15.49 -16.29
C ALA A 267 11.23 16.25 -15.20
N LEU A 268 10.53 15.55 -14.31
CA LEU A 268 9.83 16.14 -13.15
C LEU A 268 10.71 16.25 -11.89
N LYS A 269 12.04 16.10 -12.02
CA LYS A 269 13.02 16.13 -10.92
C LYS A 269 12.78 15.06 -9.84
N ALA A 270 12.13 13.96 -10.18
CA ALA A 270 12.01 12.79 -9.33
C ALA A 270 13.15 11.79 -9.60
N VAL A 271 13.54 11.06 -8.57
CA VAL A 271 14.46 9.93 -8.68
C VAL A 271 13.67 8.70 -9.11
N VAL A 272 14.23 7.93 -10.04
CA VAL A 272 13.68 6.66 -10.50
C VAL A 272 14.69 5.54 -10.30
N LYS A 273 14.22 4.43 -9.74
CA LYS A 273 14.99 3.22 -9.50
C LYS A 273 14.23 2.02 -10.02
N TRP A 274 14.99 1.03 -10.47
CA TRP A 274 14.48 -0.27 -10.86
C TRP A 274 14.94 -1.31 -9.84
N GLU A 275 14.00 -2.05 -9.28
CA GLU A 275 14.26 -3.24 -8.47
C GLU A 275 14.00 -4.47 -9.34
N GLU A 276 15.06 -5.24 -9.60
CA GLU A 276 15.05 -6.30 -10.60
C GLU A 276 14.24 -7.53 -10.15
N GLU A 277 14.35 -7.94 -8.88
CA GLU A 277 13.74 -9.18 -8.41
C GLU A 277 12.21 -9.08 -8.32
N SER A 278 11.69 -7.97 -7.77
CA SER A 278 10.28 -7.64 -7.69
C SER A 278 9.76 -6.90 -8.92
N LYS A 279 10.59 -6.70 -9.94
CA LYS A 279 10.25 -5.99 -11.19
C LYS A 279 9.53 -4.67 -10.91
N SER A 280 10.11 -3.86 -10.03
CA SER A 280 9.45 -2.68 -9.47
C SER A 280 10.11 -1.40 -9.96
N VAL A 281 9.30 -0.50 -10.54
CA VAL A 281 9.67 0.89 -10.77
C VAL A 281 9.39 1.65 -9.49
N VAL A 282 10.43 2.21 -8.88
CA VAL A 282 10.35 2.99 -7.65
C VAL A 282 10.71 4.44 -7.95
N ILE A 283 9.74 5.33 -7.78
CA ILE A 283 9.88 6.76 -8.02
C ILE A 283 9.72 7.48 -6.69
N TYR A 284 10.60 8.44 -6.38
CA TYR A 284 10.46 9.29 -5.20
C TYR A 284 11.12 10.66 -5.42
N GLU A 285 10.69 11.64 -4.65
CA GLU A 285 11.28 12.98 -4.67
C GLU A 285 12.49 13.05 -3.74
N ASP A 286 13.59 13.66 -4.19
CA ASP A 286 14.75 13.94 -3.33
C ASP A 286 14.51 15.30 -2.65
N LYS A 287 13.96 15.25 -1.43
CA LYS A 287 13.71 16.44 -0.59
C LYS A 287 14.97 16.83 0.18
#